data_AF-A0AA96ZEW8-F1
#
_entry.id   AF-A0AA96ZEW8-F1
#
_cell.length_a   1.000
_cell.length_b   1.000
_cell.length_c   1.000
_cell.angle_alpha   90.00
_cell.angle_beta   90.00
_cell.angle_gamma   90.00
#
_symmetry.space_group_name_H-M   'P 1'
#
loop_
_entity.id
_entity.type
_entity.pdbx_description
1 polymer ?
#
loop_
_entity_poly.entity_id
_entity_poly.type
_entity_poly.pdbx_seq_one_letter_code
_entity_poly.pdbx_strand_id
1 'polypeptide(L)'
;MPTAPHFDPFTGQAATLAQVDLRNRLAMVPFLRHKDHDAAAVVITAGTGKADAAEDNVLDAMNTQLLAERLFEEGCNPGIYAIGSRGVLSDGWYLAHKDGQWQVCYTERGRDSEPIFVSGSESQACTFFFQHITAMRHDHCVGFFKSRDNAVALEHDLSALGIQSWSDEIPYAGIHDPRYRVFVSGKAIFLARKALGVVPRRDIGA
;
A
#
# COMPACT_ATOMS: atom_id res chain seq x y z
N MET A 1 -16.93 51.38 0.07
CA MET A 1 -17.69 50.85 -1.09
C MET A 1 -17.23 49.42 -1.35
N PRO A 2 -18.16 48.54 -1.75
CA PRO A 2 -18.11 47.12 -1.46
C PRO A 2 -17.28 46.30 -2.47
N THR A 3 -16.78 45.18 -1.97
CA THR A 3 -16.12 44.08 -2.67
C THR A 3 -17.06 43.44 -3.69
N ALA A 4 -16.54 43.16 -4.89
CA ALA A 4 -17.20 42.30 -5.88
C ALA A 4 -16.62 40.87 -5.79
N PRO A 5 -17.45 39.83 -6.03
CA PRO A 5 -17.28 38.51 -5.43
C PRO A 5 -16.38 37.57 -6.23
N HIS A 6 -15.74 36.66 -5.48
CA HIS A 6 -15.07 35.48 -5.98
C HIS A 6 -16.10 34.45 -6.46
N PHE A 7 -15.94 33.99 -7.69
CA PHE A 7 -16.74 32.94 -8.31
C PHE A 7 -16.08 31.59 -8.05
N ASP A 8 -16.75 30.74 -7.28
CA ASP A 8 -16.36 29.35 -7.00
C ASP A 8 -17.34 28.42 -7.76
N PRO A 9 -16.88 27.62 -8.73
CA PRO A 9 -17.75 26.71 -9.49
C PRO A 9 -17.88 25.32 -8.85
N PHE A 10 -17.37 25.06 -7.65
CA PHE A 10 -17.44 23.75 -7.02
C PHE A 10 -18.17 23.81 -5.67
N THR A 11 -19.49 23.88 -5.68
CA THR A 11 -20.32 23.18 -4.69
C THR A 11 -21.79 23.16 -5.11
N GLY A 12 -22.27 21.97 -5.47
CA GLY A 12 -23.67 21.67 -5.65
C GLY A 12 -24.07 20.48 -4.78
N GLN A 13 -24.35 20.79 -3.51
CA GLN A 13 -25.03 19.98 -2.49
C GLN A 13 -24.26 18.95 -1.64
N ALA A 14 -24.64 19.03 -0.36
CA ALA A 14 -24.14 18.33 0.81
C ALA A 14 -24.71 16.91 0.93
N ALA A 15 -23.88 15.98 1.39
CA ALA A 15 -24.33 14.70 1.93
C ALA A 15 -23.97 14.63 3.43
N THR A 16 -25.01 14.45 4.22
CA THR A 16 -25.05 14.39 5.68
C THR A 16 -24.39 13.12 6.23
N LEU A 17 -23.74 13.28 7.40
CA LEU A 17 -23.28 12.19 8.26
C LEU A 17 -24.44 11.24 8.59
N ALA A 18 -24.24 9.95 8.35
CA ALA A 18 -24.97 8.89 9.03
C ALA A 18 -24.01 7.76 9.41
N GLN A 19 -23.95 7.53 10.72
CA GLN A 19 -23.26 6.44 11.39
C GLN A 19 -23.74 5.09 10.83
N VAL A 20 -22.82 4.14 10.61
CA VAL A 20 -23.18 2.72 10.56
C VAL A 20 -22.36 1.97 11.60
N ASP A 21 -23.17 1.31 12.42
CA ASP A 21 -22.94 0.59 13.65
C ASP A 21 -21.98 -0.59 13.48
N LEU A 22 -21.05 -0.66 14.43
CA LEU A 22 -20.07 -1.72 14.60
C LEU A 22 -20.66 -2.75 15.56
N ARG A 23 -21.32 -3.80 15.06
CA ARG A 23 -21.77 -4.91 15.92
C ARG A 23 -21.91 -6.25 15.21
N ASN A 24 -21.28 -7.24 15.86
CA ASN A 24 -21.55 -8.68 15.87
C ASN A 24 -21.22 -9.53 14.63
N ARG A 25 -20.21 -10.41 14.83
CA ARG A 25 -20.49 -11.85 14.98
C ARG A 25 -19.32 -12.60 15.65
N LEU A 26 -19.47 -12.82 16.96
CA LEU A 26 -18.98 -14.00 17.67
C LEU A 26 -19.94 -15.16 17.35
N ALA A 27 -19.42 -16.29 16.85
CA ALA A 27 -20.01 -17.62 16.95
C ALA A 27 -18.88 -18.63 16.68
N MET A 28 -18.32 -19.23 17.73
CA MET A 28 -18.68 -20.56 18.26
C MET A 28 -17.88 -21.70 17.63
N VAL A 29 -16.97 -22.21 18.48
CA VAL A 29 -16.27 -23.48 18.43
C VAL A 29 -17.24 -24.64 18.71
N PRO A 30 -17.04 -25.81 18.09
CA PRO A 30 -17.22 -27.10 18.77
C PRO A 30 -15.91 -27.92 18.64
N PHE A 31 -15.18 -28.19 19.73
CA PHE A 31 -15.34 -29.32 20.65
C PHE A 31 -15.53 -30.69 19.94
N LEU A 32 -14.43 -31.41 19.77
CA LEU A 32 -14.39 -32.87 19.71
C LEU A 32 -13.24 -33.39 20.58
N ARG A 33 -13.62 -34.17 21.59
CA ARG A 33 -12.78 -34.95 22.50
C ARG A 33 -12.59 -36.37 21.94
N HIS A 34 -11.36 -36.88 22.00
CA HIS A 34 -10.98 -38.27 22.33
C HIS A 34 -9.46 -38.24 22.64
N LYS A 35 -9.01 -38.48 23.90
CA LYS A 35 -8.56 -39.79 24.46
C LYS A 35 -7.50 -40.45 23.56
N ASP A 36 -6.25 -40.72 23.97
CA ASP A 36 -5.79 -41.37 25.21
C ASP A 36 -4.28 -41.13 25.51
N HIS A 37 -3.93 -41.30 26.79
CA HIS A 37 -2.69 -41.83 27.39
C HIS A 37 -1.34 -41.71 26.65
N ASP A 38 -0.37 -41.00 27.23
CA ASP A 38 0.69 -41.65 28.03
C ASP A 38 1.54 -40.67 28.82
N ALA A 39 1.83 -41.03 30.06
CA ALA A 39 2.68 -40.31 30.99
C ALA A 39 4.11 -40.84 30.89
N ALA A 40 5.08 -39.95 30.65
CA ALA A 40 6.48 -40.21 30.96
C ALA A 40 7.05 -38.99 31.67
N ALA A 41 7.21 -39.12 32.98
CA ALA A 41 7.98 -38.21 33.80
C ALA A 41 9.45 -38.34 33.43
N VAL A 42 10.09 -37.23 33.07
CA VAL A 42 11.55 -37.11 33.08
C VAL A 42 11.89 -35.95 34.00
N VAL A 43 12.35 -36.33 35.19
CA VAL A 43 13.01 -35.47 36.16
C VAL A 43 14.39 -35.13 35.58
N ILE A 44 14.65 -33.86 35.26
CA ILE A 44 16.02 -33.37 35.08
C ILE A 44 16.32 -32.34 36.16
N THR A 45 17.35 -32.69 36.90
CA THR A 45 17.97 -32.04 38.05
C THR A 45 18.29 -30.56 37.84
N ALA A 46 18.10 -29.78 38.91
CA ALA A 46 18.57 -28.41 39.05
C ALA A 46 20.10 -28.33 38.90
N GLY A 47 20.56 -27.64 37.86
CA GLY A 47 21.94 -27.19 37.69
C GLY A 47 22.04 -25.72 38.03
N THR A 48 22.75 -25.41 39.12
CA THR A 48 23.16 -24.06 39.50
C THR A 48 24.24 -23.52 38.57
N GLY A 49 24.07 -22.28 38.11
CA GLY A 49 25.13 -21.42 37.62
C GLY A 49 25.21 -21.30 36.11
N LYS A 50 24.76 -20.17 35.56
CA LYS A 50 25.60 -19.06 35.06
C LYS A 50 24.66 -18.03 34.43
N ALA A 51 24.88 -16.75 34.73
CA ALA A 51 24.27 -15.66 33.99
C ALA A 51 24.90 -15.64 32.59
N ASP A 52 24.39 -16.48 31.70
CA ASP A 52 24.71 -16.42 30.30
C ASP A 52 23.74 -15.43 29.65
N ALA A 53 24.33 -14.59 28.81
CA ALA A 53 23.77 -13.39 28.23
C ALA A 53 22.33 -13.59 27.74
N ALA A 54 21.55 -12.52 27.87
CA ALA A 54 20.42 -12.31 26.98
C ALA A 54 20.94 -12.42 25.53
N GLU A 55 20.80 -13.62 24.94
CA GLU A 55 20.55 -13.74 23.51
C GLU A 55 19.16 -13.15 23.28
N ASP A 56 19.08 -11.82 23.39
CA ASP A 56 17.99 -11.06 22.85
C ASP A 56 18.08 -11.30 21.36
N ASN A 57 17.22 -12.22 20.93
CA ASN A 57 16.77 -12.47 19.59
C ASN A 57 16.68 -11.12 18.87
N VAL A 58 17.73 -10.73 18.13
CA VAL A 58 17.70 -9.63 17.17
C VAL A 58 16.84 -10.13 16.02
N LEU A 59 15.54 -10.24 16.28
CA LEU A 59 14.51 -10.28 15.26
C LEU A 59 14.77 -9.05 14.42
N ASP A 60 15.17 -9.25 13.17
CA ASP A 60 15.58 -8.22 12.21
C ASP A 60 14.74 -6.95 12.37
N ALA A 61 15.28 -5.98 13.10
CA ALA A 61 14.61 -4.71 13.31
C ALA A 61 14.45 -4.05 11.94
N MET A 62 13.22 -3.70 11.56
CA MET A 62 12.92 -3.25 10.21
C MET A 62 13.75 -2.00 9.87
N ASN A 63 14.68 -2.09 8.94
CA ASN A 63 15.41 -0.94 8.41
C ASN A 63 14.83 -0.53 7.05
N THR A 64 15.34 0.56 6.49
CA THR A 64 14.89 1.09 5.19
C THR A 64 15.04 0.10 4.02
N GLN A 65 16.05 -0.77 4.05
CA GLN A 65 16.24 -1.80 3.04
C GLN A 65 15.16 -2.90 3.14
N LEU A 66 14.99 -3.48 4.33
CA LEU A 66 13.97 -4.50 4.57
C LEU A 66 12.55 -3.96 4.35
N LEU A 67 12.31 -2.69 4.68
CA LEU A 67 11.08 -1.98 4.36
C LEU A 67 10.81 -1.96 2.85
N ALA A 68 11.81 -1.63 2.04
CA ALA A 68 11.66 -1.58 0.59
C ALA A 68 11.31 -2.97 0.01
N GLU A 69 11.97 -4.01 0.49
CA GLU A 69 11.70 -5.40 0.11
C GLU A 69 10.27 -5.81 0.48
N ARG A 70 9.82 -5.55 1.71
CA ARG A 70 8.47 -5.91 2.16
C ARG A 70 7.37 -5.12 1.45
N LEU A 71 7.57 -3.83 1.18
CA LEU A 71 6.61 -3.05 0.40
C LEU A 71 6.50 -3.56 -1.04
N PHE A 72 7.63 -3.95 -1.63
CA PHE A 72 7.63 -4.61 -2.93
C PHE A 72 6.82 -5.91 -2.85
N GLU A 73 7.11 -6.82 -1.92
CA GLU A 73 6.40 -8.09 -1.74
C GLU A 73 4.89 -7.92 -1.53
N GLU A 74 4.47 -6.85 -0.86
CA GLU A 74 3.06 -6.49 -0.69
C GLU A 74 2.39 -5.94 -1.97
N GLY A 75 3.16 -5.77 -3.05
CA GLY A 75 2.70 -5.20 -4.29
C GLY A 75 2.34 -3.72 -4.13
N CYS A 76 3.01 -3.00 -3.23
CA CYS A 76 2.80 -1.56 -3.10
C CYS A 76 3.30 -0.82 -4.35
N ASN A 77 2.59 0.24 -4.76
CA ASN A 77 2.97 1.02 -5.93
C ASN A 77 4.07 2.04 -5.57
N PRO A 78 5.30 1.90 -6.09
CA PRO A 78 6.40 2.84 -5.79
C PRO A 78 6.17 4.25 -6.36
N GLY A 79 5.14 4.45 -7.19
CA GLY A 79 4.74 5.77 -7.67
C GLY A 79 4.06 6.65 -6.62
N ILE A 80 3.64 6.09 -5.48
CA ILE A 80 2.96 6.84 -4.41
C ILE A 80 3.77 6.93 -3.12
N TYR A 81 4.99 6.37 -3.10
CA TYR A 81 5.84 6.46 -1.92
C TYR A 81 7.34 6.55 -2.24
N ALA A 82 8.12 7.05 -1.28
CA ALA A 82 9.59 7.03 -1.32
C ALA A 82 10.21 6.71 0.05
N ILE A 83 11.41 6.11 0.05
CA ILE A 83 12.13 5.69 1.25
C ILE A 83 13.51 6.35 1.26
N GLY A 84 13.95 6.82 2.44
CA GLY A 84 15.24 7.46 2.67
C GLY A 84 15.26 8.95 2.30
N SER A 85 14.51 9.36 1.28
CA SER A 85 14.31 10.77 0.92
C SER A 85 13.03 10.97 0.12
N ARG A 86 12.59 12.22 -0.04
CA ARG A 86 11.47 12.56 -0.94
C ARG A 86 11.81 12.31 -2.42
N GLY A 87 13.06 12.52 -2.83
CA GLY A 87 13.49 12.38 -4.22
C GLY A 87 12.68 13.25 -5.20
N VAL A 88 12.24 12.65 -6.30
CA VAL A 88 11.41 13.28 -7.35
C VAL A 88 9.91 13.15 -7.11
N LEU A 89 9.49 12.60 -5.96
CA LEU A 89 8.09 12.44 -5.62
C LEU A 89 7.42 13.82 -5.54
N SER A 90 6.37 14.01 -6.34
CA SER A 90 5.54 15.21 -6.39
C SER A 90 4.30 15.05 -5.51
N ASP A 91 3.69 13.86 -5.56
CA ASP A 91 2.44 13.54 -4.89
C ASP A 91 2.58 12.14 -4.27
N GLY A 92 2.68 12.05 -2.95
CA GLY A 92 2.85 10.78 -2.26
C GLY A 92 3.50 10.87 -0.88
N TRP A 93 3.64 9.72 -0.23
CA TRP A 93 4.20 9.60 1.12
C TRP A 93 5.69 9.30 1.09
N TYR A 94 6.49 9.91 1.95
CA TYR A 94 7.89 9.55 2.04
C TYR A 94 8.37 9.42 3.48
N LEU A 95 9.30 8.49 3.67
CA LEU A 95 10.08 8.32 4.90
C LEU A 95 11.46 8.92 4.68
N ALA A 96 11.89 9.84 5.52
CA ALA A 96 13.23 10.43 5.44
C ALA A 96 13.82 10.70 6.83
N HIS A 97 15.15 10.71 6.90
CA HIS A 97 15.87 11.16 8.10
C HIS A 97 16.25 12.64 7.95
N LYS A 98 15.62 13.50 8.73
CA LYS A 98 15.79 14.97 8.70
C LYS A 98 15.97 15.49 10.13
N ASP A 99 16.91 16.42 10.31
CA ASP A 99 17.18 17.07 11.60
C ASP A 99 17.43 16.09 12.77
N GLY A 100 18.10 14.97 12.48
CA GLY A 100 18.41 13.93 13.46
C GLY A 100 17.22 13.04 13.86
N GLN A 101 16.11 13.11 13.12
CA GLN A 101 14.92 12.29 13.36
C GLN A 101 14.39 11.67 12.06
N TRP A 102 13.83 10.48 12.17
CA TRP A 102 13.04 9.88 11.10
C TRP A 102 11.65 10.49 11.07
N GLN A 103 11.21 10.89 9.89
CA GLN A 103 9.94 11.58 9.67
C GLN A 103 9.17 10.92 8.52
N VAL A 104 7.86 10.78 8.68
CA VAL A 104 6.93 10.40 7.61
C VAL A 104 6.08 11.60 7.25
N CYS A 105 6.20 12.06 6.00
CA CYS A 105 5.46 13.21 5.50
C CYS A 105 4.74 12.85 4.20
N TYR A 106 3.70 13.60 3.88
CA TYR A 106 3.12 13.64 2.55
C TYR A 106 3.73 14.80 1.76
N THR A 107 3.83 14.65 0.45
CA THR A 107 4.13 15.75 -0.45
C THR A 107 3.00 15.87 -1.46
N GLU A 108 2.53 17.10 -1.71
CA GLU A 108 1.52 17.41 -2.73
C GLU A 108 2.06 18.48 -3.67
N ARG A 109 2.14 18.18 -4.96
CA ARG A 109 2.76 19.06 -5.98
C ARG A 109 4.12 19.59 -5.53
N GLY A 110 4.90 18.75 -4.85
CA GLY A 110 6.23 19.05 -4.31
C GLY A 110 6.25 19.91 -3.04
N ARG A 111 5.10 20.14 -2.39
CA ARG A 111 5.02 20.84 -1.10
C ARG A 111 4.80 19.83 0.02
N ASP A 112 5.69 19.83 0.99
CA ASP A 112 5.66 18.88 2.09
C ASP A 112 4.64 19.29 3.16
N SER A 113 3.88 18.32 3.64
CA SER A 113 3.05 18.46 4.83
C SER A 113 3.89 18.45 6.10
N GLU A 114 3.26 18.81 7.22
CA GLU A 114 3.79 18.45 8.53
C GLU A 114 3.92 16.91 8.65
N PRO A 115 4.92 16.41 9.39
CA PRO A 115 5.09 14.97 9.60
C PRO A 115 3.89 14.38 10.33
N ILE A 116 3.41 13.23 9.86
CA ILE A 116 2.40 12.43 10.56
C ILE A 116 3.01 11.47 11.59
N PHE A 117 4.34 11.30 11.53
CA PHE A 117 5.10 10.48 12.45
C PHE A 117 6.54 10.99 12.54
N VAL A 118 7.09 10.99 13.75
CA VAL A 118 8.48 11.37 14.04
C VAL A 118 9.06 10.42 15.08
N SER A 119 10.28 9.91 14.85
CA SER A 119 10.99 9.08 15.83
C SER A 119 12.51 9.20 15.69
N GLY A 120 13.24 9.01 16.79
CA GLY A 120 14.68 8.82 16.75
C GLY A 120 15.11 7.40 16.32
N SER A 121 14.17 6.46 16.19
CA SER A 121 14.43 5.06 15.83
C SER A 121 14.02 4.77 14.39
N GLU A 122 14.97 4.33 13.56
CA GLU A 122 14.70 3.87 12.18
C GLU A 122 13.66 2.74 12.19
N SER A 123 13.80 1.80 13.12
CA SER A 123 12.93 0.62 13.21
C SER A 123 11.46 0.95 13.45
N GLN A 124 11.21 1.93 14.33
CA GLN A 124 9.85 2.40 14.61
C GLN A 124 9.28 3.14 13.40
N ALA A 125 10.08 4.00 12.78
CA ALA A 125 9.64 4.75 11.61
C ALA A 125 9.36 3.86 10.39
N CYS A 126 10.21 2.85 10.15
CA CYS A 126 9.99 1.87 9.09
C CYS A 126 8.75 1.02 9.36
N THR A 127 8.54 0.57 10.60
CA THR A 127 7.34 -0.19 10.98
C THR A 127 6.08 0.63 10.78
N PHE A 128 6.07 1.88 11.26
CA PHE A 128 4.95 2.80 11.05
C PHE A 128 4.69 3.02 9.55
N PHE A 129 5.75 3.29 8.78
CA PHE A 129 5.62 3.53 7.35
C PHE A 129 5.07 2.32 6.61
N PHE A 130 5.56 1.11 6.92
CA PHE A 130 5.04 -0.13 6.35
C PHE A 130 3.54 -0.29 6.59
N GLN A 131 3.09 -0.11 7.84
CA GLN A 131 1.67 -0.20 8.21
C GLN A 131 0.84 0.88 7.49
N HIS A 132 1.35 2.11 7.43
CA HIS A 132 0.68 3.22 6.79
C HIS A 132 0.52 2.99 5.28
N ILE A 133 1.59 2.60 4.60
CA ILE A 133 1.58 2.35 3.17
C ILE A 133 0.69 1.15 2.82
N THR A 134 0.81 0.03 3.52
CA THR A 134 0.02 -1.19 3.23
C THR A 134 -1.48 -1.05 3.52
N ALA A 135 -1.89 -0.08 4.35
CA ALA A 135 -3.30 0.22 4.59
C ALA A 135 -4.00 0.92 3.40
N MET A 136 -3.24 1.46 2.44
CA MET A 136 -3.79 2.15 1.26
C MET A 136 -4.05 1.21 0.09
N ARG A 137 -4.93 1.62 -0.83
CA ARG A 137 -5.10 0.93 -2.12
C ARG A 137 -3.91 1.23 -3.04
N HIS A 138 -3.31 0.19 -3.61
CA HIS A 138 -2.14 0.30 -4.50
C HIS A 138 -2.51 -0.06 -5.93
N ASP A 139 -2.96 0.92 -6.71
CA ASP A 139 -3.30 0.70 -8.11
C ASP A 139 -2.07 0.83 -9.01
N HIS A 140 -1.88 -0.15 -9.90
CA HIS A 140 -0.81 -0.20 -10.88
C HIS A 140 -1.42 -0.09 -12.27
N CYS A 141 -1.06 0.96 -13.00
CA CYS A 141 -1.46 1.13 -14.39
C CYS A 141 -0.79 0.07 -15.26
N VAL A 142 -1.57 -0.86 -15.80
CA VAL A 142 -1.11 -1.95 -16.67
C VAL A 142 -1.48 -1.73 -18.14
N GLY A 143 -2.35 -0.75 -18.42
CA GLY A 143 -2.72 -0.34 -19.77
C GLY A 143 -2.96 1.17 -19.86
N PHE A 144 -2.49 1.78 -20.95
CA PHE A 144 -2.68 3.19 -21.25
C PHE A 144 -2.91 3.37 -22.75
N PHE A 145 -4.16 3.54 -23.15
CA PHE A 145 -4.61 3.46 -24.54
C PHE A 145 -5.32 4.73 -25.01
N LYS A 146 -5.23 5.02 -26.30
CA LYS A 146 -6.16 5.89 -27.03
C LYS A 146 -7.41 5.14 -27.45
N SER A 147 -7.28 3.84 -27.78
CA SER A 147 -8.41 3.01 -28.18
C SER A 147 -9.12 2.46 -26.95
N ARG A 148 -10.42 2.71 -26.85
CA ARG A 148 -11.28 2.08 -25.84
C ARG A 148 -11.31 0.57 -25.99
N ASP A 149 -11.36 0.08 -27.23
CA ASP A 149 -11.43 -1.35 -27.53
C ASP A 149 -10.17 -2.09 -27.06
N ASN A 150 -9.00 -1.46 -27.18
CA ASN A 150 -7.75 -2.03 -26.67
C ASN A 150 -7.75 -2.10 -25.13
N ALA A 151 -8.34 -1.11 -24.45
CA ALA A 151 -8.50 -1.16 -23.01
C ALA A 151 -9.44 -2.31 -22.58
N VAL A 152 -10.59 -2.45 -23.24
CA VAL A 152 -11.55 -3.53 -22.99
C VAL A 152 -10.94 -4.91 -23.27
N ALA A 153 -10.19 -5.03 -24.36
CA ALA A 153 -9.48 -6.28 -24.68
C ALA A 153 -8.48 -6.65 -23.57
N LEU A 154 -7.73 -5.67 -23.03
CA LEU A 154 -6.83 -5.91 -21.91
C LEU A 154 -7.59 -6.34 -20.64
N GLU A 155 -8.73 -5.72 -20.33
CA GLU A 155 -9.55 -6.13 -19.18
C GLU A 155 -10.05 -7.57 -19.34
N HIS A 156 -10.43 -7.98 -20.56
CA HIS A 156 -10.82 -9.35 -20.84
C HIS A 156 -9.65 -10.33 -20.67
N ASP A 157 -8.46 -9.99 -21.18
CA ASP A 157 -7.24 -10.81 -21.01
C ASP A 157 -6.87 -10.97 -19.52
N LEU A 158 -6.96 -9.90 -18.73
CA LEU A 158 -6.73 -9.95 -17.28
C LEU A 158 -7.78 -10.82 -16.58
N SER A 159 -9.06 -10.67 -16.94
CA SER A 159 -10.15 -11.48 -16.39
C SER A 159 -9.97 -12.97 -16.68
N ALA A 160 -9.55 -13.33 -17.90
CA ALA A 160 -9.25 -14.71 -18.29
C ALA A 160 -8.10 -15.34 -17.48
N LEU A 161 -7.23 -14.51 -16.89
CA LEU A 161 -6.16 -14.91 -15.98
C LEU A 161 -6.59 -14.93 -14.51
N GLY A 162 -7.86 -14.63 -14.20
CA GLY A 162 -8.37 -14.48 -12.85
C GLY A 162 -7.88 -13.21 -12.14
N ILE A 163 -7.39 -12.21 -12.88
CA ILE A 163 -6.94 -10.94 -12.34
C ILE A 163 -8.11 -9.96 -12.38
N GLN A 164 -8.50 -9.44 -11.21
CA GLN A 164 -9.43 -8.33 -11.14
C GLN A 164 -8.75 -7.04 -11.62
N SER A 165 -9.39 -6.37 -12.57
CA SER A 165 -8.97 -5.06 -13.07
C SER A 165 -10.08 -4.02 -12.92
N TRP A 166 -9.71 -2.76 -13.05
CA TRP A 166 -10.65 -1.66 -13.23
C TRP A 166 -10.08 -0.65 -14.23
N SER A 167 -10.95 0.15 -14.84
CA SER A 167 -10.55 1.13 -15.84
C SER A 167 -11.18 2.50 -15.61
N ASP A 168 -10.52 3.53 -16.12
CA ASP A 168 -11.07 4.88 -16.20
C ASP A 168 -10.69 5.57 -17.52
N GLU A 169 -11.29 6.75 -17.72
CA GLU A 169 -11.05 7.62 -18.87
C GLU A 169 -10.64 9.01 -18.37
N ILE A 170 -9.55 9.55 -18.91
CA ILE A 170 -9.07 10.90 -18.59
C ILE A 170 -8.86 11.75 -19.85
N PRO A 171 -9.06 13.08 -19.78
CA PRO A 171 -8.64 14.00 -20.84
C PRO A 171 -7.13 14.28 -20.71
N TYR A 172 -6.29 13.61 -21.51
CA TYR A 172 -4.84 13.67 -21.33
C TYR A 172 -4.19 14.95 -21.88
N ALA A 173 -4.56 15.34 -23.10
CA ALA A 173 -4.13 16.59 -23.74
C ALA A 173 -5.32 17.51 -24.05
N GLY A 174 -6.37 17.42 -23.23
CA GLY A 174 -7.66 18.09 -23.41
C GLY A 174 -8.79 17.11 -23.75
N ILE A 175 -10.00 17.64 -23.91
CA ILE A 175 -11.23 16.85 -24.09
C ILE A 175 -11.24 15.98 -25.36
N HIS A 176 -10.40 16.31 -26.35
CA HIS A 176 -10.31 15.58 -27.61
C HIS A 176 -9.17 14.54 -27.66
N ASP A 177 -8.45 14.36 -26.55
CA ASP A 177 -7.45 13.29 -26.39
C ASP A 177 -7.79 12.43 -25.17
N PRO A 178 -8.89 11.64 -25.22
CA PRO A 178 -9.23 10.73 -24.15
C PRO A 178 -8.19 9.63 -24.05
N ARG A 179 -7.83 9.26 -22.83
CA ARG A 179 -6.98 8.11 -22.54
C ARG A 179 -7.69 7.16 -21.61
N TYR A 180 -7.71 5.91 -22.03
CA TYR A 180 -8.31 4.80 -21.30
C TYR A 180 -7.19 4.09 -20.54
N ARG A 181 -7.31 4.08 -19.21
CA ARG A 181 -6.31 3.47 -18.34
C ARG A 181 -6.91 2.22 -17.73
N VAL A 182 -6.09 1.17 -17.64
CA VAL A 182 -6.47 -0.10 -17.00
C VAL A 182 -5.52 -0.36 -15.86
N PHE A 183 -6.08 -0.71 -14.70
CA PHE A 183 -5.37 -0.87 -13.45
C PHE A 183 -5.62 -2.25 -12.86
N VAL A 184 -4.62 -2.72 -12.11
CA VAL A 184 -4.72 -3.85 -11.17
C VAL A 184 -4.24 -3.38 -9.80
N SER A 185 -4.65 -4.04 -8.72
CA SER A 185 -4.33 -3.59 -7.37
C SER A 185 -3.42 -4.55 -6.60
N GLY A 186 -2.49 -4.01 -5.82
CA GLY A 186 -1.61 -4.76 -4.92
C GLY A 186 -0.81 -5.84 -5.63
N LYS A 187 -0.73 -7.03 -5.01
CA LYS A 187 0.02 -8.20 -5.51
C LYS A 187 -0.41 -8.70 -6.90
N ALA A 188 -1.58 -8.30 -7.41
CA ALA A 188 -2.02 -8.64 -8.76
C ALA A 188 -1.05 -8.17 -9.85
N ILE A 189 -0.25 -7.12 -9.57
CA ILE A 189 0.78 -6.62 -10.47
C ILE A 189 1.81 -7.69 -10.86
N PHE A 190 2.11 -8.65 -9.98
CA PHE A 190 3.08 -9.69 -10.27
C PHE A 190 2.60 -10.66 -11.34
N LEU A 191 1.34 -11.10 -11.23
CA LEU A 191 0.73 -11.97 -12.23
C LEU A 191 0.53 -11.22 -13.54
N ALA A 192 0.10 -9.96 -13.48
CA ALA A 192 -0.04 -9.11 -14.66
C ALA A 192 1.32 -8.95 -15.40
N ARG A 193 2.41 -8.62 -14.70
CA ARG A 193 3.75 -8.52 -15.31
C ARG A 193 4.23 -9.85 -15.89
N LYS A 194 3.98 -10.96 -15.18
CA LYS A 194 4.34 -12.30 -15.66
C LYS A 194 3.63 -12.66 -16.97
N ALA A 195 2.35 -12.32 -17.09
CA ALA A 195 1.54 -12.64 -18.27
C ALA A 195 1.73 -11.64 -19.41
N LEU A 196 1.85 -10.35 -19.10
CA LEU A 196 1.83 -9.28 -20.09
C LEU A 196 3.23 -8.82 -20.53
N GLY A 197 4.27 -9.11 -19.75
CA GLY A 197 5.62 -8.60 -19.92
C GLY A 197 5.74 -7.16 -19.42
N VAL A 198 6.19 -6.26 -20.30
CA VAL A 198 6.34 -4.83 -19.99
C VAL A 198 4.96 -4.17 -19.89
N VAL A 199 4.75 -3.45 -18.80
CA VAL A 199 3.54 -2.66 -18.53
C VAL A 199 3.93 -1.20 -18.24
N PRO A 200 3.05 -0.21 -18.52
CA PRO A 200 1.73 -0.36 -19.12
C PRO A 200 1.79 -0.69 -20.62
N ARG A 201 0.86 -1.52 -21.09
CA ARG A 201 0.62 -1.73 -22.52
C ARG A 201 0.06 -0.46 -23.16
N ARG A 202 0.34 -0.29 -24.45
CA ARG A 202 -0.09 0.85 -25.27
C ARG A 202 -0.65 0.33 -26.58
N ASP A 203 -1.33 1.19 -27.33
CA ASP A 203 -1.81 0.85 -28.68
C ASP A 203 -0.63 0.39 -29.56
N ILE A 204 -0.81 -0.72 -30.28
CA ILE A 204 0.18 -1.21 -31.23
C ILE A 204 -0.08 -0.50 -32.56
N GLY A 205 0.89 0.29 -33.04
CA GLY A 205 0.85 0.91 -34.38
C GLY A 205 0.22 2.30 -34.45
N ALA A 206 0.65 3.22 -33.58
CA ALA A 206 0.43 4.66 -33.79
C ALA A 206 1.47 5.25 -34.75
#